data_AF-A0A4R4L6D0-F1
#
_entry.id   AF-A0A4R4L6D0-F1
#
_cell.length_a   1.000
_cell.length_b   1.000
_cell.length_c   1.000
_cell.angle_alpha   90.00
_cell.angle_beta   90.00
_cell.angle_gamma   90.00
#
_symmetry.space_group_name_H-M   'P 1'
#
loop_
_entity.id
_entity.type
_entity.pdbx_description
1 polymer ?
#
loop_
_entity_poly.entity_id
_entity_poly.type
_entity_poly.pdbx_seq_one_letter_code
_entity_poly.pdbx_strand_id
1 'polypeptide(L)'
;MKGSEGKNLNNRADEIFGMAEDLRQAELNGRLPRNMRRAYVFVMALTPESTRPIGVPSAFGGADPIFDGRSYFERAVIMCRRMRDSGLFHMAWAVGVQDDPLR
;
A
#
# COMPACT_ATOMS: atom_id res chain seq x y z
N MET A 1 2.93 -18.96 13.64
CA MET A 1 2.76 -17.50 13.65
C MET A 1 2.36 -17.06 12.25
N LYS A 2 1.11 -16.61 12.06
CA LYS A 2 0.65 -15.99 10.82
C LYS A 2 0.16 -14.59 11.20
N GLY A 3 0.73 -13.53 10.63
CA GLY A 3 0.00 -12.26 10.57
C GLY A 3 0.57 -11.06 11.33
N SER A 4 1.89 -10.93 11.51
CA SER A 4 2.46 -9.62 11.86
C SER A 4 2.47 -8.71 10.62
N GLU A 5 3.10 -9.18 9.54
CA GLU A 5 3.27 -8.41 8.30
C GLU A 5 1.94 -8.06 7.62
N GLY A 6 1.00 -9.01 7.56
CA GLY A 6 -0.32 -8.76 6.99
C GLY A 6 -1.18 -7.79 7.80
N LYS A 7 -1.11 -7.86 9.14
CA LYS A 7 -1.78 -6.87 9.99
C LYS A 7 -1.15 -5.50 9.82
N ASN A 8 0.18 -5.44 9.75
CA ASN A 8 0.91 -4.19 9.55
C ASN A 8 0.56 -3.55 8.19
N LEU A 9 0.56 -4.32 7.10
CA LEU A 9 0.18 -3.83 5.78
C LEU A 9 -1.24 -3.25 5.77
N ASN A 10 -2.22 -3.99 6.30
CA ASN A 10 -3.61 -3.52 6.31
C ASN A 10 -3.78 -2.26 7.18
N ASN A 11 -3.19 -2.23 8.37
CA ASN A 11 -3.23 -1.04 9.22
C ASN A 11 -2.59 0.17 8.52
N ARG A 12 -1.45 -0.03 7.84
CA ARG A 12 -0.78 1.04 7.10
C ARG A 12 -1.60 1.51 5.89
N ALA A 13 -2.33 0.60 5.25
CA ALA A 13 -3.24 0.92 4.16
C ALA A 13 -4.37 1.84 4.66
N ASP A 14 -5.01 1.48 5.78
CA ASP A 14 -6.10 2.27 6.37
C ASP A 14 -5.63 3.69 6.74
N GLU A 15 -4.47 3.79 7.39
CA GLU A 15 -3.86 5.08 7.75
C GLU A 15 -3.58 5.96 6.53
N ILE A 16 -2.95 5.39 5.49
CA ILE A 16 -2.54 6.19 4.33
C ILE A 16 -3.73 6.59 3.47
N PHE A 17 -4.77 5.75 3.37
CA PHE A 17 -6.00 6.10 2.67
C PHE A 17 -6.72 7.26 3.35
N GLY A 18 -6.83 7.24 4.67
CA GLY A 18 -7.40 8.35 5.45
C GLY A 18 -6.62 9.65 5.24
N MET A 19 -5.29 9.59 5.39
CA MET A 19 -4.43 10.76 5.17
C MET A 19 -4.55 11.32 3.74
N ALA A 20 -4.59 10.45 2.73
CA ALA A 20 -4.71 10.88 1.33
C ALA A 20 -6.04 11.58 1.06
N GLU A 21 -7.13 11.06 1.63
CA GLU A 21 -8.45 11.66 1.52
C GLU A 21 -8.51 13.01 2.24
N ASP A 22 -7.97 13.12 3.46
CA ASP A 22 -7.93 14.38 4.20
C ASP A 22 -7.14 15.47 3.45
N LEU A 23 -6.00 15.11 2.86
CA LEU A 23 -5.23 16.04 2.02
C LEU A 23 -6.01 16.46 0.77
N ARG A 24 -6.76 15.54 0.15
CA ARG A 24 -7.62 15.84 -0.99
C ARG A 24 -8.76 16.77 -0.60
N GLN A 25 -9.41 16.54 0.54
CA GLN A 25 -10.45 17.42 1.07
C GLN A 25 -9.90 18.81 1.43
N ALA A 26 -8.71 18.87 2.03
CA ALA A 26 -8.06 20.14 2.34
C ALA A 26 -7.75 20.94 1.05
N GLU A 27 -7.29 20.29 -0.01
CA GLU A 27 -7.10 20.91 -1.33
C GLU A 27 -8.42 21.41 -1.94
N LEU A 28 -9.46 20.58 -1.94
CA LEU A 28 -10.79 20.94 -2.48
C LEU A 28 -11.44 22.11 -1.74
N ASN A 29 -11.23 22.19 -0.43
CA ASN A 29 -11.77 23.26 0.42
C ASN A 29 -10.85 24.50 0.52
N GLY A 30 -9.80 24.58 -0.32
CA GLY A 30 -8.90 25.73 -0.38
C GLY A 30 -8.02 25.91 0.85
N ARG A 31 -7.84 24.86 1.67
CA ARG A 31 -6.90 24.82 2.79
C ARG A 31 -5.48 24.48 2.35
N LEU A 32 -5.34 23.82 1.20
CA LEU A 32 -4.07 23.55 0.53
C LEU A 32 -4.08 24.08 -0.91
N PRO A 33 -2.91 24.33 -1.53
CA PRO A 33 -2.83 24.72 -2.93
C PRO A 33 -3.44 23.67 -3.87
N ARG A 34 -4.18 24.12 -4.90
CA ARG A 34 -4.90 23.27 -5.87
C ARG A 34 -4.03 22.39 -6.78
N ASN A 35 -2.71 22.56 -6.72
CA ASN A 35 -1.73 21.86 -7.55
C ASN A 35 -0.72 21.10 -6.69
N MET A 36 -1.06 20.81 -5.43
CA MET A 36 -0.14 20.15 -4.51
C MET A 36 0.08 18.70 -4.94
N ARG A 37 1.31 18.38 -5.33
CA ARG A 37 1.69 17.01 -5.71
C ARG A 37 1.89 16.13 -4.48
N ARG A 38 0.94 15.24 -4.22
CA ARG A 38 1.04 14.16 -3.23
C ARG A 38 1.89 12.99 -3.75
N ALA A 39 2.86 12.54 -2.96
CA ALA A 39 3.70 11.38 -3.23
C ALA A 39 3.69 10.40 -2.04
N TYR A 40 3.77 9.10 -2.30
CA TYR A 40 3.85 8.07 -1.27
C TYR A 40 4.93 7.04 -1.58
N VAL A 41 5.71 6.67 -0.56
CA VAL A 41 6.69 5.57 -0.65
C VAL A 41 6.37 4.58 0.45
N PHE A 42 5.89 3.39 0.05
CA PHE A 42 5.73 2.27 0.95
C PHE A 42 7.04 1.50 1.03
N VAL A 43 7.60 1.37 2.24
CA VAL A 43 8.86 0.66 2.46
C VAL A 43 8.56 -0.61 3.25
N MET A 44 9.06 -1.76 2.76
CA MET A 44 8.88 -3.06 3.40
C MET A 44 10.16 -3.87 3.36
N ALA A 45 10.51 -4.49 4.47
CA ALA A 45 11.62 -5.44 4.52
C ALA A 45 11.26 -6.70 3.72
N LEU A 46 12.16 -7.13 2.83
CA LEU A 46 12.03 -8.35 2.06
C LEU A 46 12.45 -9.56 2.90
N THR A 47 11.52 -10.02 3.73
CA THR A 47 11.64 -11.26 4.50
C THR A 47 10.96 -12.43 3.79
N PRO A 48 11.27 -13.69 4.12
CA PRO A 48 10.54 -14.86 3.61
C PRO A 48 9.02 -14.78 3.87
N GLU A 49 8.57 -14.13 4.94
CA GLU A 49 7.13 -13.95 5.20
C GLU A 49 6.50 -12.92 4.26
N SER A 50 7.21 -11.81 3.98
CA SER A 50 6.71 -10.73 3.12
C SER A 50 6.63 -11.10 1.63
N THR A 51 7.49 -12.01 1.17
CA THR A 51 7.63 -12.40 -0.25
C THR A 51 6.95 -13.72 -0.57
N ARG A 52 6.54 -14.51 0.42
CA ARG A 52 5.83 -15.77 0.17
C ARG A 52 4.40 -15.51 -0.33
N PRO A 53 3.94 -16.20 -1.39
CA PRO A 53 2.54 -16.22 -1.79
C PRO A 53 1.60 -16.54 -0.62
N ILE A 54 0.48 -15.82 -0.54
CA ILE A 54 -0.54 -16.08 0.48
C ILE A 54 -1.91 -16.27 -0.16
N GLY A 55 -2.71 -17.15 0.44
CA GLY A 55 -4.10 -17.34 0.07
C GLY A 55 -4.92 -16.07 0.27
N VAL A 56 -5.99 -15.92 -0.51
CA VAL A 56 -6.90 -14.80 -0.38
C VAL A 56 -8.05 -15.19 0.56
N PRO A 57 -8.28 -14.46 1.67
CA PRO A 57 -9.42 -14.72 2.53
C PRO A 57 -10.74 -14.57 1.75
N SER A 58 -11.77 -15.34 2.08
CA SER A 58 -13.10 -15.11 1.51
C SER A 58 -13.65 -13.80 2.05
N ALA A 59 -13.74 -12.79 1.18
CA ALA A 59 -14.52 -11.59 1.44
C ALA A 59 -15.96 -11.77 0.95
N PHE A 60 -16.90 -11.01 1.51
CA PHE A 60 -18.25 -10.93 0.95
C PHE A 60 -18.16 -10.35 -0.48
N GLY A 61 -18.74 -11.06 -1.46
CA GLY A 61 -18.60 -10.72 -2.89
C GLY A 61 -17.37 -11.30 -3.58
N GLY A 62 -16.55 -12.09 -2.87
CA GLY A 62 -15.32 -12.64 -3.40
C GLY A 62 -14.16 -11.65 -3.34
N ALA A 63 -12.94 -12.17 -3.35
CA ALA A 63 -11.77 -11.33 -3.41
C ALA A 63 -11.39 -11.03 -4.85
N ASP A 64 -10.82 -9.86 -5.09
CA ASP A 64 -10.34 -9.47 -6.40
C ASP A 64 -9.27 -10.46 -6.90
N PRO A 65 -9.43 -11.06 -8.10
CA PRO A 65 -8.50 -12.04 -8.65
C PRO A 65 -7.06 -11.55 -8.75
N ILE A 66 -6.82 -10.24 -8.80
CA ILE A 66 -5.45 -9.68 -8.84
C ILE A 66 -4.61 -10.09 -7.62
N PHE A 67 -5.26 -10.41 -6.50
CA PHE A 67 -4.59 -10.80 -5.26
C PHE A 67 -4.28 -12.30 -5.15
N ASP A 68 -4.74 -13.11 -6.12
CA ASP A 68 -4.51 -14.55 -6.10
C ASP A 68 -3.01 -14.88 -6.20
N GLY A 69 -2.53 -15.74 -5.31
CA GLY A 69 -1.13 -16.10 -5.18
C GLY A 69 -0.18 -14.94 -4.83
N ARG A 70 -0.67 -13.73 -4.52
CA ARG A 70 0.19 -12.58 -4.25
C ARG A 70 0.70 -12.55 -2.83
N SER A 71 2.01 -12.34 -2.71
CA SER A 71 2.70 -12.04 -1.45
C SER A 71 2.28 -10.69 -0.84
N TYR A 72 2.64 -10.43 0.41
CA TYR A 72 2.35 -9.14 1.03
C TYR A 72 3.03 -7.97 0.31
N PHE A 73 4.28 -8.16 -0.14
CA PHE A 73 4.97 -7.14 -0.90
C PHE A 73 4.27 -6.84 -2.24
N GLU A 74 3.85 -7.88 -2.98
CA GLU A 74 3.08 -7.68 -4.22
C GLU A 74 1.72 -7.01 -3.97
N ARG A 75 1.07 -7.31 -2.84
CA ARG A 75 -0.16 -6.60 -2.44
C ARG A 75 0.10 -5.12 -2.17
N ALA A 76 1.23 -4.76 -1.55
CA ALA A 76 1.64 -3.37 -1.39
C ALA A 76 1.91 -2.69 -2.76
N VAL A 77 2.52 -3.40 -3.71
CA VAL A 77 2.70 -2.91 -5.10
C VAL A 77 1.34 -2.61 -5.76
N ILE A 78 0.38 -3.52 -5.64
CA ILE A 78 -0.99 -3.34 -6.18
C ILE A 78 -1.66 -2.13 -5.51
N MET A 79 -1.53 -2.00 -4.20
CA MET A 79 -2.05 -0.85 -3.44
C MET A 79 -1.49 0.48 -3.95
N CYS A 80 -0.16 0.61 -4.07
CA CYS A 80 0.48 1.82 -4.58
C CYS A 80 0.02 2.17 -6.01
N ARG A 81 -0.12 1.17 -6.89
CA ARG A 81 -0.65 1.37 -8.25
C ARG A 81 -2.07 1.93 -8.21
N ARG A 82 -2.97 1.32 -7.44
CA ARG A 82 -4.36 1.79 -7.31
C ARG A 82 -4.46 3.19 -6.74
N MET A 83 -3.66 3.53 -5.73
CA MET A 83 -3.62 4.88 -5.16
C MET A 83 -3.18 5.95 -6.17
N ARG A 84 -2.24 5.60 -7.04
CA ARG A 84 -1.82 6.49 -8.12
C ARG A 84 -2.93 6.64 -9.17
N ASP A 85 -3.49 5.52 -9.62
CA ASP A 85 -4.46 5.48 -10.71
C ASP A 85 -5.81 6.11 -10.30
N SER A 86 -6.15 6.09 -9.00
CA SER A 86 -7.33 6.78 -8.45
C SER A 86 -7.12 8.28 -8.18
N GLY A 87 -5.88 8.77 -8.26
CA GLY A 87 -5.54 10.17 -7.96
C GLY A 87 -5.45 10.50 -6.47
N LEU A 88 -5.56 9.52 -5.57
CA LEU A 88 -5.25 9.71 -4.14
C LEU A 88 -3.82 10.21 -3.97
N PHE A 89 -2.88 9.60 -4.70
CA PHE A 89 -1.53 10.12 -4.87
C PHE A 89 -1.23 10.39 -6.33
N HIS A 90 -0.36 11.36 -6.61
CA HIS A 90 0.14 11.58 -7.96
C HIS A 90 1.28 10.64 -8.32
N MET A 91 2.03 10.22 -7.29
CA MET A 91 3.17 9.32 -7.41
C MET A 91 3.18 8.35 -6.24
N ALA A 92 3.40 7.07 -6.51
CA ALA A 92 3.46 6.05 -5.48
C ALA A 92 4.47 4.96 -5.84
N TRP A 93 5.27 4.54 -4.86
CA TRP A 93 6.23 3.45 -5.00
C TRP A 93 6.10 2.46 -3.85
N ALA A 94 6.29 1.18 -4.15
CA ALA A 94 6.56 0.15 -3.15
C ALA A 94 8.02 -0.25 -3.28
N VAL A 95 8.77 -0.11 -2.19
CA VAL A 95 10.22 -0.33 -2.12
C VAL A 95 10.47 -1.50 -1.18
N GLY A 96 11.06 -2.56 -1.74
CA GLY A 96 11.55 -3.69 -0.98
C GLY A 96 12.96 -3.42 -0.48
N VAL A 97 13.20 -3.57 0.81
CA VAL A 97 14.52 -3.41 1.43
C VAL A 97 15.03 -4.78 1.84
N GLN A 98 16.17 -5.18 1.31
CA GLN A 98 16.88 -6.36 1.77
C GLN A 98 17.99 -5.89 2.72
N ASP A 99 18.01 -6.44 3.93
CA ASP A 99 19.10 -6.17 4.87
C ASP A 99 20.30 -7.03 4.47
N ASP A 100 21.32 -6.38 3.92
CA ASP A 100 22.58 -7.02 3.56
C ASP A 100 23.76 -6.10 3.94
N PRO A 101 24.04 -5.93 5.25
CA PRO A 101 24.93 -4.88 5.72
C PRO A 101 26.42 -5.14 5.43
N LEU A 102 26.76 -6.33 4.93
CA LEU A 102 28.14 -6.81 4.82
C LEU A 102 28.40 -7.69 3.58
N ARG A 103 27.59 -7.57 2.54
CA ARG A 103 27.76 -8.32 1.28
C ARG A 103 27.75 -7.38 0.09
#